data_AF-F4MYL4-F1
#
_entry.id   AF-F4MYL4-F1
#
_cell.length_a   1.000
_cell.length_b   1.000
_cell.length_c   1.000
_cell.angle_alpha   90.00
_cell.angle_beta   90.00
_cell.angle_gamma   90.00
#
_symmetry.space_group_name_H-M   'P 1'
#
loop_
_entity.id
_entity.type
_entity.pdbx_description
1 polymer ?
#
loop_
_entity_poly.entity_id
_entity_poly.type
_entity_poly.pdbx_seq_one_letter_code
_entity_poly.pdbx_strand_id
1 'polypeptide(L)' 'MIYFDKETQERILRRFVPLLKPGGLMFAGHSENFSQISREFYLRGQTVYGLTKER' A
#
# COMPACT_ATOMS: atom_id res chain seq x y z
N MET A 1 -8.53 -6.10 0.53
CA MET A 1 -8.88 -5.01 -0.41
C MET A 1 -9.90 -5.40 -1.47
N ILE A 2 -9.87 -6.63 -1.98
CA ILE A 2 -10.70 -7.10 -3.10
C ILE A 2 -12.23 -6.92 -3.00
N TYR A 3 -12.78 -6.69 -1.80
CA TYR A 3 -14.22 -6.46 -1.58
C TYR A 3 -14.63 -4.98 -1.62
N PHE A 4 -13.66 -4.07 -1.75
CA PHE A 4 -13.87 -2.62 -1.72
C PHE A 4 -13.66 -2.03 -3.12
N ASP A 5 -14.44 -1.02 -3.47
CA ASP A 5 -14.19 -0.18 -4.65
C ASP A 5 -12.86 0.59 -4.52
N LYS A 6 -12.28 0.98 -5.66
CA LYS A 6 -10.93 1.60 -5.71
C LYS A 6 -10.78 2.84 -4.83
N GLU A 7 -11.83 3.66 -4.73
CA GLU A 7 -11.81 4.87 -3.90
C GLU A 7 -11.69 4.50 -2.41
N THR A 8 -12.49 3.53 -1.98
CA THR A 8 -12.43 2.96 -0.63
C THR A 8 -11.07 2.31 -0.40
N GLN A 9 -10.51 1.65 -1.43
CA GLN A 9 -9.17 1.08 -1.32
C GLN A 9 -8.10 2.12 -1.04
N GLU A 10 -8.09 3.21 -1.81
CA GLU A 10 -7.14 4.31 -1.63
C GLU A 10 -7.30 4.96 -0.24
N ARG A 11 -8.54 5.22 0.19
CA ARG A 11 -8.81 5.81 1.52
C ARG A 11 -8.29 4.94 2.67
N ILE A 12 -8.42 3.62 2.56
CA ILE A 12 -7.88 2.68 3.55
C ILE A 12 -6.35 2.72 3.53
N LEU A 13 -5.73 2.64 2.36
CA LEU A 13 -4.27 2.67 2.22
C LEU A 13 -3.67 3.96 2.80
N ARG A 14 -4.28 5.12 2.54
CA ARG A 14 -3.85 6.41 3.11
C ARG A 14 -3.90 6.43 4.64
N ARG A 15 -4.86 5.74 5.26
CA ARG A 15 -4.93 5.60 6.73
C ARG A 15 -3.79 4.75 7.30
N PHE A 16 -3.23 3.83 6.52
CA PHE A 16 -2.07 3.03 6.95
C PHE A 16 -0.74 3.78 6.89
N VAL A 17 -0.59 4.76 5.98
CA VAL A 17 0.64 5.55 5.83
C VAL A 17 1.19 6.13 7.14
N PRO A 18 0.39 6.80 8.01
CA PRO A 18 0.91 7.31 9.28
C PRO A 18 1.12 6.24 10.36
N LEU A 19 0.58 5.02 10.17
CA LEU A 19 0.70 3.92 11.13
C LEU A 19 1.95 3.06 10.88
N LEU A 20 2.55 3.18 9.70
CA LEU A 20 3.81 2.53 9.36
C LEU A 20 4.98 3.28 10.00
N LYS A 21 5.79 2.52 10.76
CA LYS A 21 7.09 3.00 11.25
C LYS A 21 8.01 3.33 10.06
N PRO A 22 9.04 4.17 10.28
CA PRO A 22 10.05 4.36 9.26
C PRO A 22 10.71 3.04 8.85
N GLY A 23 10.83 2.80 7.54
CA GLY A 23 11.31 1.54 6.95
C GLY A 23 10.31 0.37 7.04
N GLY A 24 9.07 0.64 7.46
CA GLY A 24 8.01 -0.35 7.59
C GLY A 24 7.58 -0.92 6.24
N LEU A 25 7.18 -2.20 6.25
CA LEU A 25 6.69 -2.90 5.07
C LEU A 25 5.20 -3.22 5.22
N MET A 26 4.48 -3.10 4.13
CA MET A 26 3.10 -3.56 3.99
C MET A 26 3.07 -4.78 3.06
N PHE A 27 2.42 -5.85 3.50
CA PHE A 27 2.20 -7.06 2.70
C PHE A 27 0.77 -7.07 2.19
N ALA A 28 0.59 -7.30 0.90
CA ALA A 28 -0.72 -7.43 0.26
C ALA A 28 -0.96 -8.88 -0.19
N GLY A 29 -2.23 -9.23 -0.41
CA GLY A 29 -2.59 -10.51 -1.01
C GLY A 29 -2.15 -10.64 -2.47
N HIS A 30 -2.13 -11.87 -3.00
CA HIS A 30 -1.65 -12.16 -4.36
C HIS A 30 -2.44 -11.44 -5.48
N SER A 31 -3.71 -11.09 -5.24
CA SER A 31 -4.57 -10.38 -6.19
C SER A 31 -4.61 -8.87 -5.97
N GLU A 32 -3.75 -8.33 -5.09
CA GLU A 32 -3.81 -6.95 -4.65
C GLU A 32 -2.59 -6.17 -5.16
N ASN A 33 -2.82 -5.24 -6.10
CA ASN A 33 -1.77 -4.38 -6.66
C ASN A 33 -1.95 -2.92 -6.20
N PHE A 34 -1.29 -2.54 -5.10
CA PHE A 34 -1.45 -1.21 -4.50
C PHE A 34 -0.69 -0.09 -5.20
N SER A 35 0.32 -0.39 -6.02
CA SER A 35 1.05 0.63 -6.78
C SER A 35 0.17 1.39 -7.78
N GLN A 36 -0.97 0.82 -8.18
CA GLN A 36 -1.94 1.47 -9.05
C GLN A 36 -3.01 2.27 -8.29
N ILE A 37 -3.08 2.14 -6.97
CA ILE A 37 -4.15 2.67 -6.12
C ILE A 37 -3.65 3.82 -5.25
N SER A 38 -2.39 3.78 -4.82
CA SER A 38 -1.80 4.78 -3.92
C SER A 38 -0.36 5.09 -4.35
N ARG A 39 -0.02 6.38 -4.41
CA ARG A 39 1.33 6.87 -4.77
C ARG A 39 2.30 6.83 -3.59
N GLU A 40 1.76 6.68 -2.39
CA GLU A 40 2.46 6.63 -1.13
C GLU A 40 3.21 5.30 -0.92
N PHE A 41 2.89 4.27 -1.72
CA PHE A 41 3.51 2.96 -1.68
C PHE A 41 4.27 2.63 -2.96
N TYR A 42 5.48 2.07 -2.82
CA TYR A 42 6.25 1.51 -3.92
C TYR A 42 6.42 -0.01 -3.76
N LEU A 43 6.40 -0.75 -4.86
CA LEU A 43 6.59 -2.20 -4.85
C LEU A 43 8.06 -2.55 -4.59
N ARG A 44 8.31 -3.34 -3.54
CA ARG A 44 9.63 -3.91 -3.22
C ARG A 44 9.81 -5.34 -3.77
N GLY A 45 8.70 -6.04 -4.05
CA GLY A 45 8.67 -7.38 -4.66
C GLY A 45 7.59 -8.26 -4.02
N GLN A 46 7.08 -9.29 -4.73
CA GLN A 46 6.12 -10.29 -4.20
C GLN A 46 5.00 -9.69 -3.32
N THR A 47 4.27 -8.70 -3.85
CA THR A 47 3.20 -7.96 -3.14
C THR A 47 3.61 -7.33 -1.79
N VAL A 48 4.90 -7.03 -1.63
CA VAL A 48 5.46 -6.26 -0.51
C VAL A 48 5.71 -4.82 -0.96
N TYR A 49 5.27 -3.88 -0.13
CA TYR A 49 5.33 -2.45 -0.40
C TYR A 49 6.07 -1.71 0.72
N GLY A 50 6.84 -0.69 0.36
CA GLY A 50 7.41 0.30 1.27
C GLY A 50 6.82 1.69 1.03
N LEU A 51 7.08 2.64 1.93
CA LEU A 51 6.63 4.02 1.75
C LEU A 51 7.51 4.80 0.77
N THR A 52 6.92 5.45 -0.22
CA THR A 52 7.65 6.17 -1.29
C THR A 52 8.54 7.30 -0.75
N LYS A 53 8.16 7.94 0.36
CA LYS A 53 8.95 9.00 1.00
C LYS A 53 10.29 8.53 1.57
N GLU A 54 10.52 7.22 1.63
CA GLU A 54 11.73 6.59 2.19
C GLU A 54 12.66 6.01 1.12
N ARG A 55 12.27 6.16 -0.15
CA ARG A 55 13.11 5.87 -1.31
C ARG A 55 13.87 7.13 -1.71
#